data_AF-A0A9D5Z6X3-F1
#
_entry.id   AF-A0A9D5Z6X3-F1
#
_cell.length_a   1.000
_cell.length_b   1.000
_cell.length_c   1.000
_cell.angle_alpha   90.00
_cell.angle_beta   90.00
_cell.angle_gamma   90.00
#
_symmetry.space_group_name_H-M   'P 1'
#
loop_
_entity.id
_entity.type
_entity.pdbx_description
1 polymer ?
#
loop_
_entity_poly.entity_id
_entity_poly.type
_entity_poly.pdbx_seq_one_letter_code
_entity_poly.pdbx_strand_id
1 'polypeptide(L)'
;MNKIAELFGKVPDAVAVNWPEMITTQYCTFLNRKCYKIRKSDPNTAIGSCTVLYGKRLEPIVICPARFIARGQIFVDCLHLLTMHEPGNELHLIAEVAVPGGSIDYVLVSAKDGKVRDFVGIELQTLDTTGTVWPERQRLLKQLGVSRIDTVDIPDKTFGMNWKMTAKTICVASDEIGQLPSFNKLHTMAIKRRN
;
A
#
# COMPACT_ATOMS: atom_id res chain seq x y z
N MET A 1 -1.53 -17.27 -17.82
CA MET A 1 -1.62 -17.36 -16.34
C MET A 1 -1.70 -15.95 -15.79
N ASN A 2 -2.63 -15.67 -14.88
CA ASN A 2 -2.82 -14.33 -14.30
C ASN A 2 -1.66 -13.99 -13.36
N LYS A 3 -1.14 -12.75 -13.41
CA LYS A 3 -0.09 -12.23 -12.52
C LYS A 3 -0.60 -11.18 -11.53
N ILE A 4 -1.89 -10.87 -11.51
CA ILE A 4 -2.51 -9.97 -10.54
C ILE A 4 -3.16 -10.81 -9.45
N ALA A 5 -2.64 -10.74 -8.23
CA ALA A 5 -3.17 -11.48 -7.08
C ALA A 5 -4.30 -10.70 -6.37
N GLU A 6 -4.23 -9.38 -6.36
CA GLU A 6 -5.28 -8.51 -5.82
C GLU A 6 -5.51 -7.30 -6.75
N LEU A 7 -6.78 -7.04 -7.07
CA LEU A 7 -7.23 -5.89 -7.85
C LEU A 7 -8.28 -5.13 -7.03
N PHE A 8 -8.03 -3.85 -6.76
CA PHE A 8 -8.87 -2.99 -5.91
C PHE A 8 -9.13 -3.58 -4.51
N GLY A 9 -8.19 -4.39 -4.01
CA GLY A 9 -8.28 -5.08 -2.72
C GLY A 9 -9.18 -6.32 -2.70
N LYS A 10 -9.60 -6.80 -3.88
CA LYS A 10 -10.27 -8.09 -4.06
C LYS A 10 -9.35 -9.10 -4.75
N VAL A 11 -9.45 -10.37 -4.35
CA VAL A 11 -8.84 -11.48 -5.07
C VAL A 11 -9.67 -11.72 -6.34
N PRO A 12 -9.06 -11.87 -7.53
CA PRO A 12 -9.76 -12.11 -8.80
C PRO A 12 -10.84 -13.19 -8.77
N ASP A 13 -10.52 -14.30 -8.12
CA ASP A 13 -11.38 -15.49 -8.05
C ASP A 13 -12.34 -15.47 -6.84
N ALA A 14 -12.43 -14.35 -6.13
CA ALA A 14 -13.35 -14.23 -5.00
C ALA A 14 -14.81 -14.28 -5.46
N VAL A 15 -15.63 -15.04 -4.72
CA VAL A 15 -17.07 -15.13 -4.96
C VAL A 15 -17.73 -13.76 -4.73
N ALA A 16 -18.75 -13.45 -5.54
CA ALA A 16 -19.62 -12.28 -5.40
C ALA A 16 -18.94 -10.90 -5.57
N VAL A 17 -17.92 -10.80 -6.42
CA VAL A 17 -17.35 -9.49 -6.80
C VAL A 17 -18.00 -8.98 -8.09
N ASN A 18 -18.68 -7.83 -8.02
CA ASN A 18 -19.17 -7.11 -9.20
C ASN A 18 -18.02 -6.37 -9.89
N TRP A 19 -17.27 -7.06 -10.74
CA TRP A 19 -16.12 -6.48 -11.42
C TRP A 19 -16.49 -5.29 -12.34
N PRO A 20 -17.56 -5.32 -13.16
CA PRO A 20 -17.96 -4.15 -13.95
C PRO A 20 -18.14 -2.87 -13.12
N GLU A 21 -18.84 -2.97 -11.99
CA GLU A 21 -19.04 -1.84 -11.07
C GLU A 21 -17.72 -1.40 -10.43
N MET A 22 -16.88 -2.35 -9.99
CA MET A 22 -15.60 -2.02 -9.36
C MET A 22 -14.60 -1.37 -10.33
N ILE A 23 -14.59 -1.77 -11.60
CA ILE A 23 -13.76 -1.13 -12.64
C ILE A 23 -14.27 0.26 -13.00
N THR A 24 -15.59 0.46 -12.95
CA THR A 24 -16.22 1.77 -13.24
C THR A 24 -15.96 2.76 -12.10
N THR A 25 -16.20 2.33 -10.86
CA THR A 25 -16.00 3.16 -9.65
C THR A 25 -14.53 3.31 -9.27
N GLN A 26 -13.69 2.34 -9.67
CA GLN A 26 -12.26 2.26 -9.33
C GLN A 26 -12.02 2.36 -7.81
N TYR A 27 -12.96 1.83 -7.05
CA TYR A 27 -13.03 1.98 -5.60
C TYR A 27 -12.01 1.08 -4.91
N CYS A 28 -11.21 1.65 -3.99
CA CYS A 28 -10.23 0.93 -3.20
C CYS A 28 -10.85 0.50 -1.86
N THR A 29 -10.95 -0.81 -1.63
CA THR A 29 -11.54 -1.34 -0.38
C THR A 29 -10.72 -1.04 0.87
N PHE A 30 -9.42 -0.75 0.71
CA PHE A 30 -8.55 -0.46 1.85
C PHE A 30 -8.68 0.99 2.32
N LEU A 31 -8.92 1.92 1.40
CA LEU A 31 -9.02 3.36 1.70
C LEU A 31 -10.46 3.86 1.78
N ASN A 32 -11.44 3.02 1.45
CA ASN A 32 -12.86 3.39 1.38
C ASN A 32 -13.13 4.60 0.45
N ARG A 33 -12.34 4.73 -0.63
CA ARG A 33 -12.43 5.83 -1.61
C ARG A 33 -11.88 5.40 -2.96
N LYS A 34 -11.97 6.26 -3.99
CA LYS A 34 -11.35 6.00 -5.30
C LYS A 34 -9.85 5.72 -5.14
N CYS A 35 -9.33 4.72 -5.86
CA CYS A 35 -7.92 4.36 -5.81
C CYS A 35 -7.03 5.50 -6.32
N TYR A 36 -6.03 5.87 -5.52
CA TYR A 36 -5.07 6.93 -5.86
C TYR A 36 -3.97 6.46 -6.83
N LYS A 37 -3.82 5.14 -7.02
CA LYS A 37 -2.78 4.57 -7.91
C LYS A 37 -3.23 4.68 -9.36
N ILE A 38 -3.13 5.89 -9.91
CA ILE A 38 -3.54 6.26 -11.26
C ILE A 38 -2.51 5.88 -12.31
N ARG A 39 -2.97 5.72 -13.55
CA ARG A 39 -2.13 5.52 -14.73
C ARG A 39 -1.55 6.87 -15.14
N LYS A 40 -0.23 6.97 -15.26
CA LYS A 40 0.45 8.23 -15.64
C LYS A 40 -0.04 8.80 -16.98
N SER A 41 -0.36 7.93 -17.93
CA SER A 41 -0.86 8.31 -19.25
C SER A 41 -2.38 8.49 -19.33
N ASP A 42 -3.12 8.18 -18.25
CA ASP A 42 -4.54 8.50 -18.11
C ASP A 42 -4.89 8.69 -16.63
N PRO A 43 -4.86 9.94 -16.14
CA PRO A 43 -5.10 10.26 -14.73
C PRO A 43 -6.49 9.89 -14.22
N ASN A 44 -7.47 9.68 -15.11
CA ASN A 44 -8.82 9.30 -14.71
C ASN A 44 -8.97 7.82 -14.38
N THR A 45 -7.96 7.03 -14.74
CA THR A 45 -7.98 5.57 -14.67
C THR A 45 -6.94 5.05 -13.69
N ALA A 46 -7.42 4.34 -12.68
CA ALA A 46 -6.64 3.65 -11.67
C ALA A 46 -6.13 2.31 -12.20
N ILE A 47 -4.87 2.04 -11.88
CA ILE A 47 -4.24 0.75 -12.09
C ILE A 47 -4.91 -0.30 -11.20
N GLY A 48 -5.15 0.03 -9.93
CA GLY A 48 -5.86 -0.82 -8.98
C GLY A 48 -5.13 -2.11 -8.56
N SER A 49 -4.01 -2.47 -9.18
CA SER A 49 -3.22 -3.64 -8.79
C SER A 49 -2.53 -3.42 -7.44
N CYS A 50 -3.01 -4.14 -6.42
CA CYS A 50 -2.51 -4.05 -5.05
C CYS A 50 -1.37 -5.03 -4.78
N THR A 51 -1.53 -6.27 -5.27
CA THR A 51 -0.57 -7.36 -5.12
C THR A 51 -0.42 -8.09 -6.45
N VAL A 52 0.80 -8.44 -6.81
CA VAL A 52 1.15 -9.14 -8.06
C VAL A 52 1.90 -10.42 -7.77
N LEU A 53 1.82 -11.38 -8.67
CA LEU A 53 2.59 -12.61 -8.63
C LEU A 53 3.87 -12.42 -9.44
N TYR A 54 5.02 -12.71 -8.84
CA TYR A 54 6.32 -12.55 -9.49
C TYR A 54 7.31 -13.64 -9.04
N GLY A 55 8.31 -13.92 -9.89
CA GLY A 55 9.37 -14.89 -9.62
C GLY A 55 9.18 -16.23 -10.35
N LYS A 56 10.19 -17.11 -10.21
CA LYS A 56 10.16 -18.48 -10.78
C LYS A 56 9.08 -19.33 -10.09
N ARG A 57 8.98 -19.19 -8.77
CA ARG A 57 7.81 -19.56 -7.98
C ARG A 57 6.98 -18.29 -7.90
N LEU A 58 5.73 -18.35 -8.35
CA LEU A 58 4.84 -17.19 -8.38
C LEU A 58 4.44 -16.80 -6.97
N GLU A 59 5.22 -15.91 -6.36
CA GLU A 59 4.99 -15.43 -5.00
C GLU A 59 4.22 -14.10 -5.02
N PRO A 60 3.28 -13.90 -4.07
CA PRO A 60 2.56 -12.64 -3.96
C PRO A 60 3.47 -11.54 -3.42
N ILE A 61 3.58 -10.46 -4.17
CA ILE A 61 4.33 -9.26 -3.83
C ILE A 61 3.36 -8.07 -3.76
N VAL A 62 3.30 -7.44 -2.58
CA VAL A 62 2.52 -6.23 -2.37
C VAL A 62 3.23 -5.05 -3.03
N ILE A 63 2.51 -4.34 -3.89
CA ILE A 63 3.00 -3.18 -4.66
C ILE A 63 2.18 -1.91 -4.40
N CYS A 64 1.35 -1.92 -3.35
CA CYS A 64 0.48 -0.82 -2.96
C CYS A 64 0.47 -0.66 -1.44
N PRO A 65 0.98 0.46 -0.89
CA PRO A 65 1.08 0.65 0.57
C PRO A 65 -0.28 0.59 1.28
N ALA A 66 -1.36 1.04 0.63
CA ALA A 66 -2.71 0.94 1.18
C ALA A 66 -3.14 -0.50 1.51
N ARG A 67 -2.46 -1.52 0.97
CA ARG A 67 -2.73 -2.90 1.36
C ARG A 67 -2.34 -3.19 2.82
N PHE A 68 -1.39 -2.46 3.41
CA PHE A 68 -0.94 -2.69 4.79
C PHE A 68 -1.86 -2.11 5.86
N ILE A 69 -2.65 -1.09 5.53
CA ILE A 69 -3.64 -0.53 6.45
C ILE A 69 -4.92 -1.39 6.56
N ALA A 70 -4.99 -2.50 5.81
CA ALA A 70 -6.14 -3.38 5.82
C ALA A 70 -6.49 -3.84 7.25
N ARG A 71 -7.73 -3.58 7.67
CA ARG A 71 -8.27 -3.88 9.01
C ARG A 71 -7.51 -3.21 10.16
N GLY A 72 -6.66 -2.23 9.88
CA GLY A 72 -5.84 -1.55 10.88
C GLY A 72 -4.82 -2.45 11.59
N GLN A 73 -4.53 -3.65 11.06
CA GLN A 73 -3.68 -4.64 11.73
C GLN A 73 -2.31 -4.05 12.07
N ILE A 74 -1.70 -3.33 11.13
CA ILE A 74 -0.39 -2.70 11.35
C ILE A 74 -0.40 -1.71 12.53
N PHE A 75 -1.52 -1.00 12.74
CA PHE A 75 -1.64 -0.04 13.85
C PHE A 75 -1.80 -0.77 15.19
N VAL A 76 -2.58 -1.86 15.21
CA VAL A 76 -2.72 -2.74 16.37
C VAL A 76 -1.38 -3.36 16.73
N ASP A 77 -0.65 -3.86 15.73
CA ASP A 77 0.68 -4.44 15.92
C ASP A 77 1.66 -3.42 16.48
N CYS A 78 1.52 -2.13 16.17
CA CYS A 78 2.36 -1.06 16.71
C CYS A 78 1.98 -0.60 18.13
N LEU A 79 0.87 -1.05 18.72
CA LEU A 79 0.43 -0.59 20.05
C LEU A 79 1.49 -0.85 21.14
N HIS A 80 2.20 -1.98 21.05
CA HIS A 80 3.23 -2.34 22.03
C HIS A 80 4.45 -1.39 22.02
N LEU A 81 4.61 -0.56 20.98
CA LEU A 81 5.68 0.43 20.87
C LEU A 81 5.35 1.72 21.64
N LEU A 82 4.09 1.93 22.03
CA LEU A 82 3.66 3.01 22.92
C LEU A 82 3.93 2.65 24.39
N THR A 83 5.21 2.60 24.77
CA THR A 83 5.69 2.20 26.10
C THR A 83 5.15 3.06 27.26
N MET A 84 4.68 4.28 26.99
CA MET A 84 4.08 5.18 27.98
C MET A 84 2.55 5.21 27.92
N HIS A 85 1.92 4.32 27.15
CA HIS A 85 0.47 4.17 27.13
C HIS A 85 -0.03 3.46 28.40
N GLU A 86 -1.06 4.02 29.02
CA GLU A 86 -1.70 3.47 30.22
C GLU A 86 -3.23 3.53 30.08
N PRO A 87 -3.98 2.68 30.81
CA PRO A 87 -5.43 2.79 30.87
C PRO A 87 -5.89 4.20 31.23
N GLY A 88 -6.85 4.73 30.46
CA GLY A 88 -7.31 6.12 30.57
C GLY A 88 -6.65 7.07 29.57
N ASN A 89 -5.60 6.64 28.86
CA ASN A 89 -5.14 7.33 27.66
C ASN A 89 -6.06 7.04 26.47
N GLU A 90 -6.23 8.03 25.61
CA GLU A 90 -6.88 7.92 24.31
C GLU A 90 -5.85 7.57 23.23
N LEU A 91 -6.28 6.79 22.24
CA LEU A 91 -5.48 6.47 21.05
C LEU A 91 -5.99 7.27 19.86
N HIS A 92 -5.08 7.97 19.19
CA HIS A 92 -5.35 8.77 18.00
C HIS A 92 -4.47 8.29 16.85
N LEU A 93 -5.07 8.06 15.67
CA LEU A 93 -4.33 7.74 14.44
C LEU A 93 -4.39 8.95 13.50
N ILE A 94 -3.23 9.54 13.23
CA ILE A 94 -3.10 10.74 12.40
C ILE A 94 -2.36 10.36 11.12
N ALA A 95 -2.96 10.63 9.96
CA ALA A 95 -2.34 10.38 8.66
C ALA A 95 -1.60 11.62 8.16
N GLU A 96 -0.55 11.42 7.34
CA GLU A 96 0.18 12.45 6.60
C GLU A 96 0.70 13.58 7.51
N VAL A 97 1.46 13.24 8.55
CA VAL A 97 2.01 14.20 9.50
C VAL A 97 3.25 14.87 8.92
N ALA A 98 3.17 16.16 8.62
CA ALA A 98 4.31 16.94 8.14
C ALA A 98 5.40 17.08 9.22
N VAL A 99 6.65 16.85 8.84
CA VAL A 99 7.82 16.99 9.71
C VAL A 99 8.95 17.74 8.98
N PRO A 100 9.92 18.32 9.68
CA PRO A 100 11.10 18.87 9.02
C PRO A 100 11.80 17.77 8.19
N GLY A 101 11.97 17.98 6.89
CA GLY A 101 12.60 17.01 6.00
C GLY A 101 11.65 16.02 5.32
N GLY A 102 10.33 16.03 5.61
CA GLY A 102 9.40 15.14 4.90
C GLY A 102 8.00 15.07 5.52
N SER A 103 7.35 13.93 5.33
CA SER A 103 6.05 13.61 5.93
C SER A 103 6.08 12.19 6.44
N ILE A 104 5.40 11.95 7.56
CA ILE A 104 5.18 10.60 8.07
C ILE A 104 3.82 10.09 7.62
N ASP A 105 3.76 8.90 7.04
CA ASP A 105 2.52 8.31 6.51
C ASP A 105 1.43 8.24 7.59
N TYR A 106 1.77 7.68 8.76
CA TYR A 106 0.87 7.60 9.91
C TYR A 106 1.63 7.83 11.23
N VAL A 107 0.98 8.50 12.17
CA VAL A 107 1.44 8.60 13.55
C VAL A 107 0.35 8.07 14.46
N LEU A 108 0.68 7.05 15.24
CA LEU A 108 -0.16 6.53 16.30
C LEU A 108 0.21 7.23 17.60
N VAL A 109 -0.76 7.90 18.22
CA VAL A 109 -0.55 8.77 19.38
C VAL A 109 -1.33 8.25 20.57
N SER A 110 -0.69 8.21 21.73
CA SER A 110 -1.32 8.05 23.03
C SER A 110 -1.44 9.42 23.70
N ALA A 111 -2.65 9.87 24.03
CA ALA A 111 -2.91 11.17 24.63
C ALA A 111 -3.71 11.05 25.94
N LYS A 112 -3.57 12.01 26.85
CA LYS A 112 -4.35 12.12 28.09
C LYS A 112 -4.56 13.58 28.42
N ASP A 113 -5.80 13.97 28.71
CA ASP A 113 -6.19 15.35 29.04
C ASP A 113 -5.75 16.37 27.96
N GLY A 114 -5.92 16.00 26.69
CA GLY A 114 -5.53 16.83 25.54
C GLY A 114 -4.02 16.98 25.32
N LYS A 115 -3.19 16.22 26.04
CA LYS A 115 -1.73 16.23 25.90
C LYS A 115 -1.19 14.90 25.38
N VAL A 116 -0.25 14.97 24.43
CA VAL A 116 0.48 13.80 23.93
C VAL A 116 1.34 13.22 25.04
N ARG A 117 1.24 11.90 25.24
CA ARG A 117 2.02 11.13 26.23
C ARG A 117 3.07 10.25 25.56
N ASP A 118 2.72 9.64 24.43
CA ASP A 118 3.61 8.82 23.61
C ASP A 118 3.15 8.86 22.16
N PHE A 119 4.03 8.54 21.23
CA PHE A 119 3.66 8.33 19.83
C PHE A 119 4.65 7.42 19.10
N VAL A 120 4.18 6.85 17.99
CA VAL A 120 4.95 6.00 17.09
C VAL A 120 4.71 6.49 15.67
N GLY A 121 5.79 6.79 14.96
CA GLY A 121 5.75 7.07 13.52
C GLY A 121 5.79 5.76 12.73
N ILE A 122 4.91 5.63 11.75
CA ILE A 122 4.72 4.43 10.94
C ILE A 122 4.86 4.83 9.47
N GLU A 123 5.91 4.31 8.83
CA GLU A 123 6.20 4.50 7.41
C GLU A 123 5.89 3.24 6.62
N LEU A 124 5.05 3.36 5.57
CA LEU A 124 4.61 2.23 4.77
C LEU A 124 5.33 2.19 3.42
N GLN A 125 6.22 1.22 3.25
CA GLN A 125 6.96 1.04 2.00
C GLN A 125 6.62 -0.30 1.34
N THR A 126 6.34 -0.27 0.04
CA THR A 126 6.10 -1.47 -0.79
C THR A 126 7.11 -1.58 -1.92
N LEU A 127 7.12 -2.72 -2.60
CA LEU A 127 7.96 -2.89 -3.78
C LEU A 127 7.38 -2.15 -4.98
N ASP A 128 8.25 -1.40 -5.63
CA ASP A 128 7.96 -0.81 -6.91
C ASP A 128 8.18 -1.82 -8.04
N THR A 129 7.49 -1.61 -9.15
CA THR A 129 7.70 -2.41 -10.36
C THR A 129 8.61 -1.68 -11.34
N THR A 130 9.49 -2.40 -12.02
CA THR A 130 10.11 -1.90 -13.26
C THR A 130 9.16 -2.19 -14.43
N GLY A 131 9.01 -1.24 -15.36
CA GLY A 131 8.04 -1.36 -16.45
C GLY A 131 6.61 -1.06 -15.99
N THR A 132 5.62 -1.76 -16.57
CA THR A 132 4.19 -1.51 -16.30
C THR A 132 3.41 -2.79 -16.02
N VAL A 133 2.61 -2.77 -14.95
CA VAL A 133 1.66 -3.84 -14.61
C VAL A 133 0.35 -3.73 -15.38
N TRP A 134 0.15 -2.64 -16.13
CA TRP A 134 -1.09 -2.35 -16.85
C TRP A 134 -1.52 -3.45 -17.84
N PRO A 135 -0.62 -4.05 -18.65
CA PRO A 135 -1.00 -5.13 -19.55
C PRO A 135 -1.55 -6.34 -18.81
N GLU A 136 -1.00 -6.68 -17.65
CA GLU A 136 -1.46 -7.81 -16.82
C GLU A 136 -2.84 -7.53 -16.22
N ARG A 137 -3.11 -6.30 -15.80
CA ARG A 137 -4.46 -5.85 -15.45
C ARG A 137 -5.43 -6.06 -16.62
N GLN A 138 -5.07 -5.65 -17.83
CA GLN A 138 -5.95 -5.85 -19.01
C GLN A 138 -6.18 -7.34 -19.31
N ARG A 139 -5.16 -8.19 -19.14
CA ARG A 139 -5.27 -9.65 -19.31
C ARG A 139 -6.26 -10.23 -18.31
N LEU A 140 -6.17 -9.81 -17.05
CA LEU A 140 -7.12 -10.21 -16.02
C LEU A 140 -8.55 -9.75 -16.36
N LEU A 141 -8.77 -8.50 -16.77
CA LEU A 141 -10.11 -8.03 -17.13
C LEU A 141 -10.73 -8.83 -18.29
N LYS A 142 -9.91 -9.21 -19.28
CA LYS A 142 -10.34 -10.10 -20.37
C LYS A 142 -10.78 -11.47 -19.84
N GLN A 143 -10.06 -12.04 -18.87
CA GLN A 143 -10.42 -13.32 -18.24
C GLN A 143 -11.71 -13.23 -17.43
N LEU A 144 -11.95 -12.09 -16.76
CA LEU A 144 -13.15 -11.83 -15.98
C LEU A 144 -14.37 -11.44 -16.84
N GLY A 145 -14.22 -11.32 -18.17
CA GLY A 145 -15.30 -10.93 -19.07
C GLY A 145 -15.75 -9.47 -18.94
N VAL A 146 -14.88 -8.58 -18.43
CA VAL A 146 -15.20 -7.17 -18.19
C VAL A 146 -14.69 -6.30 -19.33
N SER A 147 -15.48 -5.29 -19.72
CA SER A 147 -15.09 -4.30 -20.73
C SER A 147 -13.77 -3.61 -20.39
N ARG A 148 -12.91 -3.50 -21.40
CA ARG A 148 -11.57 -2.90 -21.30
C ARG A 148 -11.59 -1.52 -21.96
N ILE A 149 -10.78 -0.60 -21.44
CA ILE A 149 -10.57 0.73 -22.03
C ILE A 149 -9.75 0.61 -23.32
N ASP A 150 -8.74 -0.25 -23.31
CA ASP A 150 -7.91 -0.51 -24.49
C ASP A 150 -8.57 -1.60 -25.35
N THR A 151 -9.03 -1.23 -26.55
CA THR A 151 -9.63 -2.14 -27.54
C THR A 151 -8.59 -2.86 -28.40
N VAL A 152 -7.34 -2.38 -28.38
CA VAL A 152 -6.19 -2.96 -29.10
C VAL A 152 -5.66 -4.20 -28.39
N ASP A 153 -4.93 -5.05 -29.12
CA ASP A 153 -4.20 -6.18 -28.55
C ASP A 153 -3.34 -5.77 -27.36
N ILE A 154 -3.39 -6.58 -26.29
CA ILE A 154 -2.65 -6.30 -25.06
C ILE A 154 -1.17 -6.52 -25.38
N PRO A 155 -0.32 -5.49 -25.33
CA PRO A 155 1.08 -5.66 -25.65
C PRO A 155 1.73 -6.69 -24.72
N ASP A 156 2.64 -7.49 -25.26
CA ASP A 156 3.42 -8.47 -24.48
C ASP A 156 4.56 -7.79 -23.71
N LYS A 157 4.21 -6.75 -22.95
CA LYS A 157 5.11 -6.08 -22.02
C LYS A 157 5.01 -6.78 -20.67
N THR A 158 6.16 -7.08 -20.11
CA THR A 158 6.31 -7.63 -18.77
C THR A 158 6.72 -6.55 -17.79
N PHE A 159 6.60 -6.85 -16.50
CA PHE A 159 7.10 -6.02 -15.41
C PHE A 159 8.15 -6.79 -14.62
N GLY A 160 9.11 -6.09 -14.05
CA GLY A 160 10.04 -6.60 -13.04
C GLY A 160 9.78 -5.97 -11.68
N MET A 161 10.53 -6.39 -10.66
CA MET A 161 10.51 -5.75 -9.33
C MET A 161 11.72 -4.85 -9.17
N ASN A 162 11.51 -3.63 -8.69
CA ASN A 162 12.55 -2.62 -8.52
C ASN A 162 13.21 -2.68 -7.14
N TRP A 163 13.82 -3.84 -6.85
CA TRP A 163 14.44 -4.12 -5.54
C TRP A 163 15.44 -3.05 -5.11
N LYS A 164 16.27 -2.57 -6.04
CA LYS A 164 17.33 -1.59 -5.74
C LYS A 164 16.76 -0.23 -5.34
N MET A 165 15.77 0.28 -6.08
CA MET A 165 15.17 1.57 -5.73
C MET A 165 14.35 1.47 -4.45
N THR A 166 13.55 0.42 -4.27
CA THR A 166 12.79 0.23 -3.02
C THR A 166 13.70 0.17 -1.81
N ALA A 167 14.81 -0.59 -1.86
CA ALA A 167 15.79 -0.62 -0.77
C ALA A 167 16.40 0.76 -0.50
N LYS A 168 16.76 1.50 -1.56
CA LYS A 168 17.29 2.87 -1.43
C LYS A 168 16.28 3.80 -0.73
N THR A 169 15.02 3.78 -1.15
CA THR A 169 13.97 4.64 -0.58
C THR A 169 13.73 4.32 0.89
N ILE A 170 13.70 3.04 1.27
CA ILE A 170 13.55 2.60 2.67
C ILE A 170 14.69 3.14 3.55
N CYS A 171 15.94 3.05 3.06
CA CYS A 171 17.09 3.58 3.78
C CYS A 171 16.99 5.09 3.98
N VAL A 172 16.74 5.84 2.91
CA VAL A 172 16.65 7.31 2.97
C VAL A 172 15.53 7.77 3.92
N ALA A 173 14.33 7.17 3.82
CA ALA A 173 13.22 7.52 4.71
C ALA A 173 13.55 7.25 6.18
N SER A 174 14.25 6.14 6.46
CA SER A 174 14.67 5.81 7.83
C SER A 174 15.73 6.78 8.35
N ASP A 175 16.68 7.20 7.51
CA ASP A 175 17.73 8.14 7.89
C ASP A 175 17.18 9.55 8.11
N GLU A 176 16.32 10.06 7.21
CA GLU A 176 15.77 11.41 7.29
C GLU A 176 14.82 11.58 8.48
N ILE A 177 13.90 10.63 8.69
CA ILE A 177 12.93 10.72 9.79
C ILE A 177 13.57 10.31 11.12
N GLY A 178 14.50 9.34 11.12
CA GLY A 178 15.17 8.85 12.34
C GLY A 178 16.11 9.87 12.98
N GLN A 179 16.55 10.89 12.25
CA GLN A 179 17.37 11.99 12.77
C GLN A 179 16.54 13.07 13.49
N LEU A 180 15.20 13.00 13.44
CA LEU A 180 14.36 13.98 14.11
C LEU A 180 14.38 13.74 15.64
N PRO A 181 14.75 14.75 16.45
CA PRO A 181 14.86 14.60 17.92
C PRO A 181 13.59 14.11 18.60
N SER A 182 12.42 14.37 17.98
CA SER A 182 11.12 13.95 18.46
C SER A 182 10.80 12.48 18.13
N PHE A 183 11.38 11.89 17.08
CA PHE A 183 11.03 10.56 16.57
C PHE A 183 12.08 9.50 16.92
N ASN A 184 12.32 9.30 18.22
CA ASN A 184 13.18 8.20 18.69
C ASN A 184 12.54 6.79 18.49
N LYS A 185 11.27 6.73 18.06
CA LYS A 185 10.51 5.50 17.78
C LYS A 185 9.92 5.53 16.37
N LEU A 186 10.79 5.45 15.36
CA LEU A 186 10.37 5.25 13.98
C LEU A 186 10.35 3.75 13.66
N HIS A 187 9.26 3.27 13.06
CA HIS A 187 9.21 1.92 12.50
C HIS A 187 8.94 1.98 11.00
N THR A 188 10.00 1.67 10.23
CA THR A 188 9.90 1.44 8.79
C THR A 188 9.62 -0.04 8.56
N MET A 189 8.40 -0.40 8.20
CA MET A 189 8.05 -1.80 7.98
C MET A 189 8.22 -2.19 6.51
N ALA A 190 9.28 -2.94 6.22
CA ALA A 190 9.47 -3.62 4.94
C ALA A 190 9.10 -5.11 5.08
N ILE A 191 7.86 -5.48 4.75
CA ILE A 191 7.44 -6.88 4.85
C ILE A 191 8.04 -7.69 3.68
N LYS A 192 9.17 -8.36 3.94
CA LYS A 192 9.59 -9.55 3.20
C LYS A 192 9.12 -10.76 4.00
N ARG A 193 8.09 -11.46 3.54
CA ARG A 193 7.69 -12.75 4.12
C ARG A 193 8.88 -13.71 3.93
N ARG A 194 9.64 -14.00 4.99
CA ARG A 194 10.54 -15.16 5.03
C ARG A 194 9.64 -16.38 5.11
N ASN A 195 9.80 -17.30 4.16
CA ASN A 195 9.30 -18.67 4.31
C ASN A 195 10.06 -19.36 5.42
#